data_AF-A0AA37B343-F1
#
_entry.id   AF-A0AA37B343-F1
#
_cell.length_a   1.000
_cell.length_b   1.000
_cell.length_c   1.000
_cell.angle_alpha   90.00
_cell.angle_beta   90.00
_cell.angle_gamma   90.00
#
_symmetry.space_group_name_H-M   'P 1'
#
loop_
_entity.id
_entity.type
_entity.pdbx_description
1 polymer ?
#
loop_
_entity_poly.entity_id
_entity_poly.type
_entity_poly.pdbx_seq_one_letter_code
_entity_poly.pdbx_strand_id
1 'polypeptide(L)'
;MITTVNLPKQLRSALQGARQQNQRIGFVPTMGNLHAGHIALVKEAQRHCDVVVVSIFVNPLQFNNSSDLNSYPRTLEEDLAALSQTGADLVFIPSAEVLYPNGLSLETKVNVPGISTMLEGALRPGHFEGVSTVVCKLFNLVQPNVAVFGEKDFQQLALIRKMTTDLLLPIEIIGLATVREPDGLAMSSRNTRLSSQQRLQAPQLAQQMQLIARQLNHNNALQLQAQAIQQLELQGFRCDGIDIVDANTLEPITSQSTTAVVLMAAFLGEVRLIDNYVVELS
;
A
#
# COMPACT_ATOMS: atom_id res chain seq x y z
N MET A 1 -8.44 15.45 -21.57
CA MET A 1 -7.53 15.69 -20.44
C MET A 1 -8.32 15.47 -19.17
N ILE A 2 -7.79 14.63 -18.28
CA ILE A 2 -8.40 14.37 -16.96
C ILE A 2 -8.41 15.66 -16.11
N THR A 3 -9.43 15.85 -15.29
CA THR A 3 -9.51 17.01 -14.40
C THR A 3 -8.50 16.87 -13.26
N THR A 4 -7.70 17.91 -13.03
CA THR A 4 -6.68 17.94 -11.97
C THR A 4 -6.90 19.12 -11.04
N VAL A 5 -6.73 18.91 -9.74
CA VAL A 5 -6.82 19.94 -8.70
C VAL A 5 -5.67 19.79 -7.71
N ASN A 6 -5.17 20.90 -7.15
CA ASN A 6 -4.03 20.88 -6.22
C ASN A 6 -4.35 21.48 -4.85
N LEU A 7 -5.46 22.20 -4.70
CA LEU A 7 -5.88 22.81 -3.43
C LEU A 7 -7.12 22.11 -2.84
N PRO A 8 -7.20 21.95 -1.51
CA PRO A 8 -8.38 21.42 -0.80
C PRO A 8 -9.70 22.07 -1.20
N LYS A 9 -9.71 23.40 -1.41
CA LYS A 9 -10.92 24.14 -1.82
C LYS A 9 -11.38 23.74 -3.23
N GLN A 10 -10.44 23.55 -4.16
CA GLN A 10 -10.75 23.13 -5.52
C GLN A 10 -11.28 21.70 -5.55
N LEU A 11 -10.64 20.79 -4.80
CA LEU A 11 -11.11 19.41 -4.63
C LEU A 11 -12.56 19.36 -4.11
N ARG A 12 -12.85 20.09 -3.03
CA ARG A 12 -14.20 20.14 -2.45
C ARG A 12 -15.23 20.72 -3.42
N SER A 13 -14.86 21.75 -4.18
CA SER A 13 -15.71 22.35 -5.20
C SER A 13 -16.01 21.36 -6.34
N ALA A 14 -14.98 20.67 -6.84
CA ALA A 14 -15.12 19.67 -7.90
C ALA A 14 -16.05 18.51 -7.51
N LEU A 15 -16.04 18.12 -6.24
CA LEU A 15 -16.89 17.03 -5.72
C LEU A 15 -18.29 17.49 -5.27
N GLN A 16 -18.56 18.80 -5.24
CA GLN A 16 -19.84 19.32 -4.74
C GLN A 16 -21.03 18.85 -5.59
N GLY A 17 -20.88 18.84 -6.91
CA GLY A 17 -21.93 18.38 -7.83
C GLY A 17 -22.29 16.92 -7.61
N ALA A 18 -21.27 16.05 -7.51
CA ALA A 18 -21.47 14.62 -7.24
C ALA A 18 -22.21 14.38 -5.91
N ARG A 19 -21.83 15.12 -4.85
CA ARG A 19 -22.50 15.03 -3.55
C ARG A 19 -23.96 15.48 -3.61
N GLN A 20 -24.26 16.58 -4.32
CA GLN A 20 -25.64 17.06 -4.49
C GLN A 20 -26.53 16.08 -5.27
N GLN A 21 -25.92 15.27 -6.13
CA GLN A 21 -26.61 14.23 -6.90
C GLN A 21 -26.63 12.87 -6.17
N ASN A 22 -26.14 12.79 -4.93
CA ASN A 22 -25.99 11.55 -4.16
C ASN A 22 -25.18 10.47 -4.89
N GLN A 23 -24.24 10.88 -5.74
CA GLN A 23 -23.31 9.96 -6.40
C GLN A 23 -22.33 9.38 -5.38
N ARG A 24 -22.01 8.10 -5.54
CA ARG A 24 -20.99 7.40 -4.76
C ARG A 24 -19.60 7.82 -5.23
N ILE A 25 -18.76 8.25 -4.30
CA ILE A 25 -17.38 8.68 -4.53
C ILE A 25 -16.42 7.57 -4.11
N GLY A 26 -15.65 7.07 -5.07
CA GLY A 26 -14.55 6.13 -4.87
C GLY A 26 -13.23 6.87 -4.77
N PHE A 27 -12.32 6.39 -3.93
CA PHE A 27 -11.02 7.00 -3.72
C PHE A 27 -9.86 6.00 -3.80
N VAL A 28 -8.83 6.36 -4.55
CA VAL A 28 -7.59 5.60 -4.68
C VAL A 28 -6.40 6.50 -4.29
N PRO A 29 -5.90 6.42 -3.05
CA PRO A 29 -4.73 7.17 -2.64
C PRO A 29 -3.45 6.52 -3.19
N THR A 30 -2.59 7.31 -3.85
CA THR A 30 -1.31 6.85 -4.40
C THR A 30 -0.19 7.85 -4.13
N MET A 31 1.06 7.40 -4.30
CA MET A 31 2.25 8.26 -4.30
C MET A 31 2.76 8.59 -5.72
N GLY A 32 2.01 8.26 -6.78
CA GLY A 32 2.46 8.40 -8.18
C GLY A 32 3.38 7.27 -8.65
N ASN A 33 4.03 7.47 -9.79
CA ASN A 33 4.76 6.44 -10.54
C ASN A 33 3.92 5.19 -10.74
N LEU A 34 2.78 5.41 -11.40
CA LEU A 34 1.71 4.44 -11.53
C LEU A 34 2.12 3.25 -12.40
N HIS A 35 1.50 2.11 -12.13
CA HIS A 35 1.72 0.85 -12.84
C HIS A 35 0.39 0.09 -12.92
N ALA A 36 0.34 -1.05 -13.61
CA ALA A 36 -0.92 -1.76 -13.83
C ALA A 36 -1.67 -2.15 -12.54
N GLY A 37 -0.94 -2.39 -11.44
CA GLY A 37 -1.54 -2.50 -10.09
C GLY A 37 -2.38 -1.29 -9.68
N HIS A 38 -1.86 -0.06 -9.85
CA HIS A 38 -2.62 1.16 -9.56
C HIS A 38 -3.82 1.33 -10.49
N ILE A 39 -3.65 1.01 -11.77
CA ILE A 39 -4.74 1.05 -12.75
C ILE A 39 -5.86 0.08 -12.39
N ALA A 40 -5.51 -1.10 -11.86
CA ALA A 40 -6.48 -2.07 -11.36
C ALA A 40 -7.26 -1.53 -10.15
N LEU A 41 -6.62 -0.77 -9.25
CA LEU A 41 -7.33 -0.11 -8.13
C LEU A 41 -8.38 0.90 -8.62
N VAL A 42 -8.05 1.69 -9.64
CA VAL A 42 -8.99 2.65 -10.24
C VAL A 42 -10.18 1.92 -10.87
N LYS A 43 -9.91 0.85 -11.64
CA LYS A 43 -10.96 0.01 -12.23
C LYS A 43 -11.84 -0.65 -11.17
N GLU A 44 -11.25 -1.09 -10.07
CA GLU A 44 -12.02 -1.63 -8.96
C GLU A 44 -12.91 -0.54 -8.33
N ALA A 45 -12.39 0.66 -8.09
CA ALA A 45 -13.20 1.78 -7.57
C ALA A 45 -14.38 2.12 -8.48
N GLN A 46 -14.19 2.09 -9.81
CA GLN A 46 -15.25 2.31 -10.81
C GLN A 46 -16.37 1.27 -10.76
N ARG A 47 -16.12 0.06 -10.23
CA ARG A 47 -17.16 -0.97 -10.07
C ARG A 47 -18.12 -0.66 -8.91
N HIS A 48 -17.70 0.18 -7.97
CA HIS A 48 -18.43 0.45 -6.72
C HIS A 48 -18.95 1.88 -6.60
N CYS A 49 -18.53 2.78 -7.50
CA CYS A 49 -18.72 4.23 -7.38
C CYS A 49 -19.00 4.90 -8.73
N ASP A 50 -19.72 6.02 -8.70
CA ASP A 50 -20.06 6.82 -9.87
C ASP A 50 -18.95 7.81 -10.25
N VAL A 51 -18.17 8.25 -9.26
CA VAL A 51 -17.05 9.19 -9.42
C VAL A 51 -15.82 8.64 -8.74
N VAL A 52 -14.70 8.55 -9.45
CA VAL A 52 -13.42 8.06 -8.91
C VAL A 52 -12.40 9.19 -8.82
N VAL A 53 -11.94 9.42 -7.59
CA VAL A 53 -10.87 10.35 -7.25
C VAL A 53 -9.58 9.57 -7.04
N VAL A 54 -8.50 10.03 -7.64
CA VAL A 54 -7.15 9.51 -7.39
C VAL A 54 -6.32 10.62 -6.76
N SER A 55 -5.60 10.34 -5.68
CA SER A 55 -4.56 11.29 -5.22
C SER A 55 -3.18 10.83 -5.66
N ILE A 56 -2.35 11.77 -6.08
CA ILE A 56 -0.92 11.57 -6.31
C ILE A 56 -0.19 12.48 -5.33
N PHE A 57 0.35 11.89 -4.26
CA PHE A 57 1.08 12.64 -3.25
C PHE A 57 2.17 11.79 -2.60
N VAL A 58 3.44 12.16 -2.81
CA VAL A 58 4.57 11.56 -2.10
C VAL A 58 4.61 12.16 -0.69
N ASN A 59 4.03 11.44 0.27
CA ASN A 59 3.91 11.90 1.65
C ASN A 59 5.27 11.87 2.37
N PRO A 60 5.89 13.00 2.74
CA PRO A 60 7.17 12.98 3.45
C PRO A 60 7.09 12.38 4.86
N LEU A 61 5.92 12.39 5.51
CA LEU A 61 5.77 11.92 6.90
C LEU A 61 5.94 10.40 7.06
N GLN A 62 5.78 9.63 5.97
CA GLN A 62 5.94 8.17 5.98
C GLN A 62 7.33 7.70 5.50
N PHE A 63 8.29 8.61 5.27
CA PHE A 63 9.65 8.26 4.88
C PHE A 63 10.60 8.44 6.06
N ASN A 64 11.24 7.34 6.46
CA ASN A 64 12.23 7.34 7.54
C ASN A 64 13.64 7.72 7.05
N ASN A 65 13.83 7.71 5.74
CA ASN A 65 15.10 8.00 5.09
C ASN A 65 14.90 9.09 4.04
N SER A 66 15.58 10.21 4.21
CA SER A 66 15.54 11.34 3.28
C SER A 66 16.03 10.98 1.88
N SER A 67 16.98 10.05 1.75
CA SER A 67 17.43 9.56 0.44
C SER A 67 16.37 8.76 -0.31
N ASP A 68 15.54 7.95 0.39
CA ASP A 68 14.41 7.24 -0.25
C ASP A 68 13.32 8.23 -0.68
N LEU A 69 13.06 9.28 0.12
CA LEU A 69 12.14 10.36 -0.27
C LEU A 69 12.65 11.13 -1.50
N ASN A 70 13.94 11.49 -1.51
CA ASN A 70 14.54 12.28 -2.59
C ASN A 70 14.67 11.48 -3.90
N SER A 71 14.86 10.16 -3.81
CA SER A 71 14.97 9.27 -4.97
C SER A 71 13.64 8.67 -5.41
N TYR A 72 12.52 9.01 -4.74
CA TYR A 72 11.21 8.49 -5.13
C TYR A 72 10.84 9.03 -6.53
N PRO A 73 10.50 8.15 -7.49
CA PRO A 73 10.20 8.55 -8.86
C PRO A 73 8.97 9.46 -8.94
N ARG A 74 9.04 10.50 -9.77
CA ARG A 74 7.95 11.44 -10.03
C ARG A 74 7.72 11.54 -11.53
N THR A 75 6.65 10.92 -12.02
CA THR A 75 6.32 10.75 -13.44
C THR A 75 4.90 11.26 -13.70
N LEU A 76 4.67 12.51 -13.31
CA LEU A 76 3.30 13.06 -13.22
C LEU A 76 2.61 13.08 -14.58
N GLU A 77 3.33 13.37 -15.66
CA GLU A 77 2.75 13.40 -17.01
C GLU A 77 2.30 12.01 -17.46
N GLU A 78 3.14 10.99 -17.22
CA GLU A 78 2.81 9.59 -17.50
C GLU A 78 1.65 9.09 -16.64
N ASP A 79 1.65 9.46 -15.36
CA ASP A 79 0.59 9.11 -14.40
C ASP A 79 -0.77 9.67 -14.86
N LEU A 80 -0.82 10.95 -15.24
CA LEU A 80 -2.03 11.61 -15.74
C LEU A 80 -2.50 11.01 -17.07
N ALA A 81 -1.58 10.64 -17.97
CA ALA A 81 -1.92 9.97 -19.21
C ALA A 81 -2.58 8.60 -18.95
N ALA A 82 -2.00 7.80 -18.04
CA ALA A 82 -2.54 6.49 -17.68
C ALA A 82 -3.91 6.59 -16.98
N LEU A 83 -4.09 7.55 -16.07
CA LEU A 83 -5.36 7.80 -15.39
C LEU A 83 -6.45 8.30 -16.37
N SER A 84 -6.08 9.17 -17.32
CA SER A 84 -7.00 9.63 -18.35
C SER A 84 -7.47 8.49 -19.27
N GLN A 85 -6.61 7.52 -19.58
CA GLN A 85 -6.99 6.34 -20.37
C GLN A 85 -7.86 5.35 -19.58
N THR A 86 -7.66 5.30 -18.26
CA THR A 86 -8.42 4.41 -17.37
C THR A 86 -9.82 4.94 -17.06
N GLY A 87 -10.02 6.26 -17.20
CA GLY A 87 -11.30 6.92 -16.93
C GLY A 87 -11.48 7.31 -15.46
N ALA A 88 -10.40 7.68 -14.76
CA ALA A 88 -10.55 8.39 -13.50
C ALA A 88 -11.16 9.79 -13.75
N ASP A 89 -12.04 10.26 -12.86
CA ASP A 89 -12.78 11.51 -13.04
C ASP A 89 -11.97 12.73 -12.56
N LEU A 90 -11.23 12.56 -11.47
CA LEU A 90 -10.53 13.65 -10.80
C LEU A 90 -9.20 13.19 -10.21
N VAL A 91 -8.13 13.95 -10.44
CA VAL A 91 -6.81 13.73 -9.82
C VAL A 91 -6.48 14.87 -8.86
N PHE A 92 -6.25 14.53 -7.59
CA PHE A 92 -5.78 15.46 -6.57
C PHE A 92 -4.25 15.38 -6.42
N ILE A 93 -3.57 16.48 -6.70
CA ILE A 93 -2.11 16.55 -6.79
C ILE A 93 -1.60 17.67 -5.86
N PRO A 94 -1.78 17.53 -4.53
CA PRO A 94 -1.35 18.57 -3.60
C PRO A 94 0.18 18.58 -3.44
N SER A 95 0.73 19.75 -3.09
CA SER A 95 2.11 19.85 -2.61
C SER A 95 2.20 19.53 -1.11
N ALA A 96 3.42 19.30 -0.62
CA ALA A 96 3.66 19.08 0.80
C ALA A 96 3.30 20.32 1.63
N GLU A 97 3.53 21.53 1.12
CA GLU A 97 3.18 22.80 1.78
C GLU A 97 1.66 22.99 1.86
N VAL A 98 0.91 22.46 0.88
CA VAL A 98 -0.56 22.48 0.90
C VAL A 98 -1.09 21.55 1.98
N LEU A 99 -0.53 20.35 2.12
CA LEU A 99 -0.97 19.39 3.14
C LEU A 99 -0.34 19.66 4.51
N TYR A 100 0.83 20.28 4.60
CA TYR A 100 1.59 20.49 5.85
C TYR A 100 2.11 21.94 5.92
N PRO A 101 1.22 22.95 6.02
CA PRO A 101 1.59 24.36 5.90
C PRO A 101 2.52 24.86 7.01
N ASN A 102 2.53 24.17 8.16
CA ASN A 102 3.38 24.51 9.32
C ASN A 102 4.57 23.55 9.46
N GLY A 103 4.88 22.77 8.42
CA GLY A 103 5.86 21.69 8.47
C GLY A 103 5.38 20.46 9.25
N LEU A 104 6.25 19.45 9.34
CA LEU A 104 5.91 18.13 9.89
C LEU A 104 6.05 18.03 11.41
N SER A 105 6.83 18.91 12.05
CA SER A 105 7.16 18.83 13.47
C SER A 105 5.98 19.15 14.39
N LEU A 106 5.08 20.02 13.95
CA LEU A 106 3.87 20.44 14.68
C LEU A 106 2.59 19.84 14.08
N GLU A 107 2.73 18.93 13.12
CA GLU A 107 1.58 18.30 12.46
C GLU A 107 0.82 17.42 13.44
N THR A 108 -0.52 17.49 13.41
CA THR A 108 -1.36 16.54 14.14
C THR A 108 -1.22 15.16 13.54
N LYS A 109 -1.00 14.15 14.39
CA LYS A 109 -0.73 12.79 13.98
C LYS A 109 -1.86 11.85 14.40
N VAL A 110 -2.13 10.87 13.55
CA VAL A 110 -3.02 9.75 13.84
C VAL A 110 -2.14 8.52 14.02
N ASN A 111 -2.14 7.94 15.21
CA ASN A 111 -1.43 6.70 15.49
C ASN A 111 -2.44 5.56 15.70
N VAL A 112 -2.14 4.37 15.16
CA VAL A 112 -2.94 3.15 15.33
C VAL A 112 -2.13 2.16 16.18
N PRO A 113 -2.33 2.12 17.50
CA PRO A 113 -1.45 1.37 18.41
C PRO A 113 -1.39 -0.13 18.09
N GLY A 114 -0.25 -0.75 18.40
CA GLY A 114 0.03 -2.17 18.12
C GLY A 114 0.50 -2.36 16.68
N ILE A 115 -0.44 -2.29 15.72
CA ILE A 115 -0.17 -2.52 14.30
C ILE A 115 0.85 -1.55 13.70
N SER A 116 0.95 -0.32 14.21
CA SER A 116 1.92 0.67 13.73
C SER A 116 3.36 0.40 14.17
N THR A 117 3.57 -0.45 15.18
CA THR A 117 4.89 -0.69 15.82
C THR A 117 5.39 -2.13 15.70
N MET A 118 4.59 -3.05 15.17
CA MET A 118 4.99 -4.44 14.90
C MET A 118 5.43 -4.64 13.45
N LEU A 119 6.12 -5.75 13.15
CA LEU A 119 6.45 -6.17 11.77
C LEU A 119 7.14 -5.04 10.97
N GLU A 120 6.58 -4.61 9.84
CA GLU A 120 7.13 -3.49 9.03
C GLU A 120 7.25 -2.19 9.85
N GLY A 121 6.37 -1.99 10.83
CA GLY A 121 6.39 -0.85 11.74
C GLY A 121 7.58 -0.86 12.70
N ALA A 122 8.04 -2.05 13.11
CA ALA A 122 9.26 -2.20 13.90
C ALA A 122 10.52 -1.91 13.06
N LEU A 123 10.52 -2.35 11.81
CA LEU A 123 11.61 -2.09 10.85
C LEU A 123 11.64 -0.63 10.38
N ARG A 124 10.49 0.05 10.40
CA ARG A 124 10.35 1.43 9.95
C ARG A 124 9.59 2.27 10.99
N PRO A 125 10.23 2.63 12.11
CA PRO A 125 9.61 3.44 13.17
C PRO A 125 9.00 4.74 12.63
N GLY A 126 7.73 5.00 12.92
CA GLY A 126 7.00 6.20 12.47
C GLY A 126 6.42 6.12 11.05
N HIS A 127 6.78 5.13 10.24
CA HIS A 127 6.25 4.98 8.87
C HIS A 127 4.72 4.92 8.87
N PHE A 128 4.16 4.04 9.68
CA PHE A 128 2.72 3.81 9.75
C PHE A 128 1.95 4.96 10.38
N GLU A 129 2.53 5.69 11.34
CA GLU A 129 1.95 6.94 11.84
C GLU A 129 1.83 7.97 10.70
N GLY A 130 2.85 8.06 9.84
CA GLY A 130 2.81 8.90 8.65
C GLY A 130 1.71 8.48 7.66
N VAL A 131 1.53 7.17 7.47
CA VAL A 131 0.48 6.60 6.61
C VAL A 131 -0.93 6.88 7.15
N SER A 132 -1.23 6.54 8.41
CA SER A 132 -2.55 6.80 9.00
C SER A 132 -2.85 8.30 9.02
N THR A 133 -1.86 9.14 9.31
CA THR A 133 -2.03 10.60 9.32
C THR A 133 -2.43 11.12 7.94
N VAL A 134 -1.68 10.78 6.87
CA VAL A 134 -2.00 11.29 5.54
C VAL A 134 -3.30 10.71 4.99
N VAL A 135 -3.58 9.42 5.21
CA VAL A 135 -4.81 8.79 4.74
C VAL A 135 -6.03 9.37 5.45
N CYS A 136 -5.97 9.57 6.77
CA CYS A 136 -7.04 10.26 7.51
C CYS A 136 -7.26 11.69 6.99
N LYS A 137 -6.20 12.43 6.69
CA LYS A 137 -6.30 13.77 6.10
C LYS A 137 -6.97 13.74 4.73
N LEU A 138 -6.59 12.80 3.87
CA LEU A 138 -7.19 12.61 2.54
C LEU A 138 -8.66 12.17 2.63
N PHE A 139 -9.02 11.29 3.56
CA PHE A 139 -10.42 10.92 3.82
C PHE A 139 -11.26 12.13 4.25
N ASN A 140 -10.73 13.01 5.09
CA ASN A 140 -11.41 14.25 5.48
C ASN A 140 -11.54 15.27 4.33
N LEU A 141 -10.65 15.22 3.34
CA LEU A 141 -10.68 16.09 2.17
C LEU A 141 -11.65 15.59 1.10
N VAL A 142 -11.55 14.31 0.76
CA VAL A 142 -12.32 13.65 -0.31
C VAL A 142 -13.71 13.27 0.17
N GLN A 143 -13.84 12.79 1.42
CA GLN A 143 -15.06 12.20 2.00
C GLN A 143 -15.66 11.11 1.09
N PRO A 144 -14.88 10.05 0.78
CA PRO A 144 -15.34 9.00 -0.12
C PRO A 144 -16.35 8.07 0.56
N ASN A 145 -17.17 7.40 -0.25
CA ASN A 145 -17.98 6.26 0.21
C ASN A 145 -17.14 4.99 0.27
N VAL A 146 -16.20 4.83 -0.68
CA VAL A 146 -15.33 3.66 -0.81
C VAL A 146 -13.90 4.12 -1.01
N ALA A 147 -12.95 3.47 -0.35
CA ALA A 147 -11.53 3.63 -0.62
C ALA A 147 -10.88 2.28 -0.96
N VAL A 148 -10.12 2.25 -2.05
CA VAL A 148 -9.51 1.01 -2.56
C VAL A 148 -8.00 1.04 -2.36
N PHE A 149 -7.47 -0.03 -1.77
CA PHE A 149 -6.04 -0.20 -1.49
C PHE A 149 -5.57 -1.57 -2.00
N GLY A 150 -4.30 -1.66 -2.40
CA GLY A 150 -3.69 -2.92 -2.81
C GLY A 150 -3.34 -3.80 -1.60
N GLU A 151 -3.63 -5.09 -1.70
CA GLU A 151 -3.27 -6.09 -0.69
C GLU A 151 -1.76 -6.32 -0.59
N LYS A 152 -0.99 -5.89 -1.61
CA LYS A 152 0.48 -5.96 -1.61
C LYS A 152 1.11 -5.33 -0.36
N ASP A 153 0.50 -4.26 0.14
CA ASP A 153 0.89 -3.61 1.39
C ASP A 153 -0.07 -4.06 2.51
N PHE A 154 -0.07 -5.37 2.82
CA PHE A 154 -1.08 -6.02 3.68
C PHE A 154 -1.23 -5.35 5.05
N GLN A 155 -0.11 -5.09 5.74
CA GLN A 155 -0.14 -4.42 7.04
C GLN A 155 -0.68 -2.99 6.96
N GLN A 156 -0.42 -2.28 5.85
CA GLN A 156 -1.03 -0.97 5.61
C GLN A 156 -2.55 -1.10 5.48
N LEU A 157 -3.05 -2.06 4.69
CA LEU A 157 -4.49 -2.28 4.54
C LEU A 157 -5.15 -2.62 5.88
N ALA A 158 -4.55 -3.52 6.66
CA ALA A 158 -5.03 -3.86 8.01
C ALA A 158 -5.03 -2.63 8.94
N LEU A 159 -4.00 -1.79 8.87
CA LEU A 159 -3.91 -0.54 9.63
C LEU A 159 -5.00 0.46 9.23
N ILE A 160 -5.26 0.65 7.93
CA ILE A 160 -6.30 1.55 7.45
C ILE A 160 -7.69 1.03 7.82
N ARG A 161 -7.94 -0.29 7.72
CA ARG A 161 -9.20 -0.90 8.19
C ARG A 161 -9.41 -0.63 9.67
N LYS A 162 -8.40 -0.91 10.51
CA LYS A 162 -8.47 -0.63 11.95
C LYS A 162 -8.71 0.85 12.25
N MET A 163 -7.98 1.75 11.61
CA MET A 163 -8.16 3.20 11.77
C MET A 163 -9.59 3.64 11.40
N THR A 164 -10.11 3.13 10.28
CA THR A 164 -11.45 3.46 9.78
C THR A 164 -12.52 3.01 10.75
N THR A 165 -12.40 1.78 11.29
CA THR A 165 -13.30 1.23 12.31
C THR A 165 -13.21 2.01 13.62
N ASP A 166 -12.01 2.20 14.17
CA ASP A 166 -11.80 2.83 15.48
C ASP A 166 -12.24 4.30 15.50
N LEU A 167 -12.07 5.02 14.39
CA LEU A 167 -12.47 6.41 14.23
C LEU A 167 -13.90 6.58 13.68
N LEU A 168 -14.65 5.48 13.51
CA LEU A 168 -16.03 5.46 13.00
C LEU A 168 -16.18 6.22 11.68
N LEU A 169 -15.19 6.09 10.79
CA LEU A 169 -15.23 6.72 9.48
C LEU A 169 -16.25 5.98 8.59
N PRO A 170 -17.21 6.68 7.97
CA PRO A 170 -18.26 6.06 7.16
C PRO A 170 -17.74 5.71 5.75
N ILE A 171 -16.67 4.92 5.69
CA ILE A 171 -15.94 4.59 4.47
C ILE A 171 -15.76 3.08 4.39
N GLU A 172 -16.17 2.49 3.28
CA GLU A 172 -15.90 1.09 2.98
C GLU A 172 -14.47 0.93 2.46
N ILE A 173 -13.67 0.06 3.10
CA ILE A 173 -12.28 -0.20 2.71
C ILE A 173 -12.19 -1.51 1.91
N ILE A 174 -11.94 -1.38 0.60
CA ILE A 174 -11.79 -2.50 -0.32
C ILE A 174 -10.30 -2.81 -0.52
N GLY A 175 -9.94 -4.07 -0.32
CA GLY A 175 -8.62 -4.61 -0.66
C GLY A 175 -8.68 -5.21 -2.07
N LEU A 176 -7.69 -4.89 -2.91
CA LEU A 176 -7.51 -5.52 -4.22
C LEU A 176 -6.27 -6.41 -4.22
N ALA A 177 -6.44 -7.65 -4.68
CA ALA A 177 -5.35 -8.61 -4.80
C ALA A 177 -4.13 -8.04 -5.54
N THR A 178 -2.95 -8.43 -5.07
CA THR A 178 -1.66 -8.01 -5.65
C THR A 178 -1.59 -8.36 -7.13
N VAL A 179 -1.46 -7.33 -7.98
CA VAL A 179 -1.19 -7.51 -9.40
C VAL A 179 0.28 -7.91 -9.58
N ARG A 180 0.51 -8.95 -10.37
CA ARG A 180 1.84 -9.53 -10.60
C ARG A 180 2.24 -9.40 -12.06
N GLU A 181 3.55 -9.30 -12.29
CA GLU A 181 4.16 -9.47 -13.60
C GLU A 181 4.01 -10.93 -14.08
N PRO A 182 4.18 -11.25 -15.38
CA PRO A 182 3.96 -12.60 -15.91
C PRO A 182 4.79 -13.70 -15.25
N ASP A 183 5.94 -13.35 -14.65
CA ASP A 183 6.82 -14.26 -13.93
C ASP A 183 6.52 -14.35 -12.41
N GLY A 184 5.45 -13.68 -11.96
CA GLY A 184 4.97 -13.73 -10.58
C GLY A 184 5.48 -12.63 -9.66
N LEU A 185 6.42 -11.78 -10.11
CA LEU A 185 6.91 -10.66 -9.32
C LEU A 185 5.76 -9.68 -9.01
N ALA A 186 5.57 -9.33 -7.74
CA ALA A 186 4.61 -8.31 -7.35
C ALA A 186 4.96 -6.97 -8.02
N MET A 187 3.99 -6.34 -8.69
CA MET A 187 4.23 -5.06 -9.35
C MET A 187 4.52 -3.97 -8.31
N SER A 188 5.59 -3.21 -8.54
CA SER A 188 5.95 -2.08 -7.69
C SER A 188 6.65 -0.99 -8.51
N SER A 189 6.38 0.27 -8.15
CA SER A 189 7.14 1.43 -8.63
C SER A 189 8.64 1.31 -8.37
N ARG A 190 9.05 0.50 -7.38
CA ARG A 190 10.46 0.24 -7.05
C ARG A 190 11.15 -0.76 -7.99
N ASN A 191 10.40 -1.55 -8.78
CA ASN A 191 10.97 -2.56 -9.68
C ASN A 191 11.85 -1.94 -10.78
N THR A 192 11.58 -0.68 -11.16
CA THR A 192 12.36 0.07 -12.16
C THR A 192 13.81 0.34 -11.73
N ARG A 193 14.12 0.20 -10.43
CA ARG A 193 15.47 0.38 -9.89
C ARG A 193 16.31 -0.91 -9.93
N LEU A 194 15.71 -2.05 -10.28
CA LEU A 194 16.43 -3.32 -10.39
C LEU A 194 17.31 -3.32 -11.64
N SER A 195 18.56 -3.76 -11.51
CA SER A 195 19.39 -4.08 -12.68
C SER A 195 18.78 -5.26 -13.46
N SER A 196 19.20 -5.46 -14.72
CA SER A 196 18.70 -6.60 -15.52
C SER A 196 18.94 -7.95 -14.83
N GLN A 197 20.07 -8.11 -14.14
CA GLN A 197 20.37 -9.33 -13.38
C GLN A 197 19.47 -9.47 -12.14
N GLN A 198 19.30 -8.40 -11.38
CA GLN A 198 18.41 -8.39 -10.21
C GLN A 198 16.95 -8.63 -10.61
N ARG A 199 16.51 -8.07 -11.74
CA ARG A 199 15.16 -8.30 -12.25
C ARG A 199 14.90 -9.77 -12.56
N LEU A 200 15.87 -10.50 -13.11
CA LEU A 200 15.74 -11.95 -13.34
C LEU A 200 15.67 -12.76 -12.03
N GLN A 201 16.29 -12.27 -10.96
CA GLN A 201 16.29 -12.92 -9.65
C GLN A 201 15.04 -12.57 -8.81
N ALA A 202 14.48 -11.37 -8.96
CA ALA A 202 13.38 -10.86 -8.15
C ALA A 202 12.15 -11.80 -8.00
N PRO A 203 11.70 -12.54 -9.04
CA PRO A 203 10.58 -13.48 -8.91
C PRO A 203 10.79 -14.60 -7.89
N GLN A 204 12.04 -14.88 -7.49
CA GLN A 204 12.33 -15.88 -6.46
C GLN A 204 11.66 -15.57 -5.11
N LEU A 205 11.47 -14.30 -4.77
CA LEU A 205 10.74 -13.92 -3.55
C LEU A 205 9.31 -14.49 -3.55
N ALA A 206 8.60 -14.32 -4.67
CA ALA A 206 7.24 -14.84 -4.83
C ALA A 206 7.23 -16.38 -4.86
N GLN A 207 8.25 -17.02 -5.46
CA GLN A 207 8.36 -18.48 -5.50
C GLN A 207 8.55 -19.07 -4.09
N GLN A 208 9.40 -18.46 -3.26
CA GLN A 208 9.57 -18.89 -1.85
C GLN A 208 8.30 -18.68 -1.04
N MET A 209 7.60 -17.57 -1.23
CA MET A 209 6.32 -17.32 -0.61
C MET A 209 5.27 -18.40 -0.94
N GLN A 210 5.18 -18.80 -2.21
CA GLN A 210 4.29 -19.87 -2.66
C GLN A 210 4.69 -21.26 -2.15
N LEU A 211 5.98 -21.48 -1.86
CA LEU A 211 6.44 -22.71 -1.21
C LEU A 211 5.97 -22.76 0.25
N ILE A 212 6.14 -21.66 0.99
CA ILE A 212 5.62 -21.53 2.35
C ILE A 212 4.11 -21.77 2.35
N ALA A 213 3.36 -21.08 1.49
CA ALA A 213 1.90 -21.17 1.42
C ALA A 213 1.37 -22.60 1.20
N ARG A 214 2.12 -23.44 0.48
CA ARG A 214 1.74 -24.85 0.24
C ARG A 214 2.06 -25.80 1.39
N GLN A 215 2.99 -25.43 2.26
CA GLN A 215 3.51 -26.30 3.33
C GLN A 215 3.04 -25.87 4.72
N LEU A 216 2.54 -24.64 4.85
CA LEU A 216 2.20 -24.04 6.12
C LEU A 216 1.08 -24.81 6.84
N ASN A 217 1.31 -25.07 8.12
CA ASN A 217 0.31 -25.51 9.09
C ASN A 217 0.62 -24.84 10.44
N HIS A 218 -0.23 -25.07 11.45
CA HIS A 218 -0.10 -24.42 12.76
C HIS A 218 1.23 -24.67 13.49
N ASN A 219 1.99 -25.70 13.11
CA ASN A 219 3.15 -26.16 13.88
C ASN A 219 4.50 -25.90 13.22
N ASN A 220 4.54 -25.41 11.97
CA ASN A 220 5.79 -25.32 11.21
C ASN A 220 6.15 -23.91 10.73
N ALA A 221 5.42 -22.88 11.15
CA ALA A 221 5.68 -21.49 10.74
C ALA A 221 7.15 -21.06 10.95
N LEU A 222 7.69 -21.25 12.16
CA LEU A 222 9.08 -20.88 12.47
C LEU A 222 10.12 -21.64 11.62
N GLN A 223 9.85 -22.92 11.34
CA GLN A 223 10.73 -23.74 10.51
C GLN A 223 10.73 -23.25 9.06
N LEU A 224 9.56 -22.98 8.49
CA LEU A 224 9.41 -22.50 7.11
C LEU A 224 10.01 -21.10 6.95
N GLN A 225 9.83 -20.23 7.95
CA GLN A 225 10.46 -18.91 8.00
C GLN A 225 11.98 -19.02 7.92
N ALA A 226 12.60 -19.84 8.77
CA ALA A 226 14.06 -20.03 8.77
C ALA A 226 14.59 -20.60 7.44
N GLN A 227 13.87 -21.58 6.87
CA GLN A 227 14.23 -22.16 5.57
C GLN A 227 14.15 -21.12 4.44
N ALA A 228 13.09 -20.30 4.41
CA ALA A 228 12.93 -19.27 3.40
C ALA A 228 14.03 -18.21 3.46
N ILE A 229 14.42 -17.77 4.68
CA ILE A 229 15.54 -16.86 4.89
C ILE A 229 16.81 -17.45 4.27
N GLN A 230 17.15 -18.69 4.63
CA GLN A 230 18.36 -19.35 4.12
C GLN A 230 18.36 -19.47 2.59
N GLN A 231 17.22 -19.87 2.00
CA GLN A 231 17.13 -20.03 0.54
C GLN A 231 17.25 -18.71 -0.21
N LEU A 232 16.63 -17.65 0.28
CA LEU A 232 16.71 -16.32 -0.34
C LEU A 232 18.13 -15.75 -0.22
N GLU A 233 18.80 -15.93 0.91
CA GLU A 233 20.19 -15.50 1.10
C GLU A 233 21.15 -16.20 0.14
N LEU A 234 20.97 -17.50 -0.10
CA LEU A 234 21.73 -18.24 -1.11
C LEU A 234 21.51 -17.73 -2.54
N GLN A 235 20.39 -17.05 -2.79
CA GLN A 235 20.04 -16.46 -4.09
C GLN A 235 20.45 -14.98 -4.21
N GLY A 236 21.13 -14.44 -3.20
CA GLY A 236 21.66 -13.07 -3.20
C GLY A 236 20.70 -12.02 -2.65
N PHE A 237 19.60 -12.43 -2.02
CA PHE A 237 18.77 -11.52 -1.24
C PHE A 237 19.38 -11.27 0.13
N ARG A 238 19.04 -10.13 0.73
CA ARG A 238 19.28 -9.88 2.14
C ARG A 238 17.93 -9.77 2.86
N CYS A 239 17.65 -10.79 3.67
CA CYS A 239 16.56 -10.88 4.66
C CYS A 239 16.34 -9.57 5.41
N ASP A 240 15.21 -8.87 5.27
CA ASP A 240 14.88 -7.72 6.15
C ASP A 240 13.78 -8.08 7.16
N GLY A 241 12.78 -8.85 6.72
CA GLY A 241 11.75 -9.43 7.58
C GLY A 241 10.97 -10.50 6.82
N ILE A 242 10.86 -11.70 7.38
CA ILE A 242 9.95 -12.73 6.88
C ILE A 242 9.15 -13.17 8.08
N ASP A 243 7.85 -12.93 8.05
CA ASP A 243 6.95 -13.20 9.17
C ASP A 243 5.77 -14.04 8.69
N ILE A 244 5.35 -14.97 9.52
CA ILE A 244 4.18 -15.82 9.27
C ILE A 244 3.27 -15.68 10.48
N VAL A 245 2.20 -14.92 10.31
CA VAL A 245 1.34 -14.44 11.40
C VAL A 245 -0.13 -14.69 11.08
N ASP A 246 -1.00 -14.62 12.08
CA ASP A 246 -2.45 -14.66 11.86
C ASP A 246 -2.89 -13.44 11.02
N ALA A 247 -3.73 -13.67 10.01
CA ALA A 247 -4.08 -12.64 9.03
C ALA A 247 -5.00 -11.54 9.59
N ASN A 248 -5.68 -11.79 10.71
CA ASN A 248 -6.64 -10.86 11.31
C ASN A 248 -5.97 -9.99 12.37
N THR A 249 -5.06 -10.58 13.14
CA THR A 249 -4.44 -9.96 14.31
C THR A 249 -3.01 -9.50 14.03
N LEU A 250 -2.34 -10.10 13.04
CA LEU A 250 -0.90 -9.98 12.78
C LEU A 250 0.00 -10.52 13.90
N GLU A 251 -0.58 -11.24 14.87
CA GLU A 251 0.13 -11.89 15.97
C GLU A 251 0.58 -13.31 15.57
N PRO A 252 1.47 -13.97 16.34
CA PRO A 252 1.87 -15.35 16.07
C PRO A 252 0.66 -16.28 15.91
N ILE A 253 0.74 -17.20 14.93
CA ILE A 253 -0.30 -18.19 14.68
C ILE A 253 -0.52 -19.04 15.93
N THR A 254 -1.79 -19.14 16.34
CA THR A 254 -2.27 -20.07 17.37
C THR A 254 -3.13 -21.17 16.75
N SER A 255 -3.48 -22.21 17.51
CA SER A 255 -4.41 -23.26 17.09
C SER A 255 -5.83 -22.78 16.75
N GLN A 256 -6.18 -21.53 17.09
CA GLN A 256 -7.46 -20.91 16.74
C GLN A 256 -7.41 -20.14 15.42
N SER A 257 -6.21 -19.92 14.87
CA SER A 257 -6.05 -19.18 13.62
C SER A 257 -6.60 -20.03 12.48
N THR A 258 -7.54 -19.45 11.72
CA THR A 258 -8.09 -20.06 10.50
C THR A 258 -7.38 -19.56 9.26
N THR A 259 -6.73 -18.40 9.35
CA THR A 259 -6.07 -17.73 8.22
C THR A 259 -4.73 -17.16 8.68
N ALA A 260 -3.67 -17.49 7.96
CA ALA A 260 -2.35 -16.90 8.11
C ALA A 260 -2.04 -15.93 6.98
N VAL A 261 -1.08 -15.04 7.21
CA VAL A 261 -0.43 -14.26 6.17
C VAL A 261 1.07 -14.46 6.26
N VAL A 262 1.67 -14.79 5.12
CA VAL A 262 3.11 -14.78 4.92
C VAL A 262 3.48 -13.37 4.46
N LEU A 263 4.31 -12.68 5.22
CA LEU A 263 4.82 -11.35 4.91
C LEU A 263 6.31 -11.47 4.60
N MET A 264 6.74 -10.95 3.45
CA MET A 264 8.15 -11.01 3.05
C MET A 264 8.67 -9.63 2.69
N ALA A 265 9.82 -9.29 3.26
CA ALA A 265 10.62 -8.12 2.95
C ALA A 265 12.08 -8.53 2.80
N ALA A 266 12.65 -8.23 1.64
CA ALA A 266 14.05 -8.57 1.34
C ALA A 266 14.66 -7.51 0.41
N PHE A 267 15.95 -7.23 0.62
CA PHE A 267 16.72 -6.42 -0.30
C PHE A 267 17.30 -7.28 -1.41
N LEU A 268 17.27 -6.77 -2.63
CA LEU A 268 18.02 -7.30 -3.77
C LEU A 268 18.88 -6.17 -4.33
N GLY A 269 20.16 -6.15 -3.96
CA GLY A 269 20.98 -4.95 -4.00
C GLY A 269 20.41 -3.86 -3.10
N GLU A 270 20.23 -2.65 -3.63
CA GLU A 270 19.66 -1.50 -2.89
C GLU A 270 18.12 -1.47 -2.90
N VAL A 271 17.47 -2.33 -3.70
CA VAL A 271 16.01 -2.32 -3.84
C VAL A 271 15.38 -3.22 -2.78
N ARG A 272 14.64 -2.62 -1.86
CA ARG A 272 13.81 -3.35 -0.90
C ARG A 272 12.48 -3.77 -1.54
N LEU A 273 12.32 -5.06 -1.77
CA LEU A 273 11.11 -5.69 -2.27
C LEU A 273 10.24 -6.16 -1.10
N ILE A 274 8.93 -6.10 -1.28
CA ILE A 274 7.96 -6.69 -0.36
C ILE A 274 6.94 -7.51 -1.13
N ASP A 275 6.46 -8.59 -0.53
CA ASP A 275 5.37 -9.40 -1.03
C ASP A 275 4.60 -10.02 0.15
N ASN A 276 3.38 -10.48 -0.10
CA ASN A 276 2.62 -11.22 0.88
C ASN A 276 1.64 -12.21 0.25
N TYR A 277 1.22 -13.19 1.05
CA TYR A 277 0.25 -14.19 0.64
C TYR A 277 -0.59 -14.67 1.83
N VAL A 278 -1.91 -14.59 1.70
CA VAL A 278 -2.85 -15.12 2.69
C VAL A 278 -3.08 -16.61 2.45
N VAL A 279 -3.07 -17.40 3.52
CA VAL A 279 -3.16 -18.86 3.51
C VAL A 279 -4.28 -19.28 4.45
N GLU A 280 -5.23 -20.06 3.96
CA GLU A 280 -6.21 -20.75 4.81
C GLU A 280 -5.50 -21.91 5.54
N LEU A 281 -5.64 -21.95 6.87
CA LEU A 281 -5.06 -23.00 7.72
C LEU A 281 -6.11 -24.10 7.93
N SER A 282 -5.79 -25.31 7.48
CA SER A 282 -6.60 -26.52 7.69
C SER A 282 -6.21 -27.27 8.95
#